data_AF-A0A958B527-F1
#
_entry.id   AF-A0A958B527-F1
#
_cell.length_a   1.000
_cell.length_b   1.000
_cell.length_c   1.000
_cell.angle_alpha   90.00
_cell.angle_beta   90.00
_cell.angle_gamma   90.00
#
_symmetry.space_group_name_H-M   'P 1'
#
loop_
_entity.id
_entity.type
_entity.pdbx_description
1 polymer ?
#
loop_
_entity_poly.entity_id
_entity_poly.type
_entity_poly.pdbx_seq_one_letter_code
_entity_poly.pdbx_strand_id
1 'polypeptide(L)'
;QAFPTPASVAASDPDTLRNTTKLGYRAPYVHELADAVAAGRLDLERLKDPAMPTAEVRKRLLAIKGVGGYAAANLLMILGRYDFIPIDSWAMNQVSQEWYGGQPVGPKEVEAAFERWEEWKGLVYWWWDWDQSG
;
A
#
# COMPACT_ATOMS: atom_id res chain seq x y z
N GLN A 1 -7.75 23.39 -1.23
CA GLN A 1 -6.67 23.01 -2.18
C GLN A 1 -6.98 21.62 -2.69
N ALA A 2 -6.83 21.38 -3.98
CA ALA A 2 -6.97 20.04 -4.58
C ALA A 2 -5.61 19.32 -4.58
N PHE A 3 -5.64 17.99 -4.64
CA PHE A 3 -4.43 17.19 -4.82
C PHE A 3 -3.76 17.52 -6.16
N PRO A 4 -2.42 17.58 -6.26
CA PRO A 4 -1.74 17.95 -7.50
C PRO A 4 -1.96 16.90 -8.60
N THR A 5 -2.02 17.36 -9.85
CA THR A 5 -2.07 16.45 -11.00
C THR A 5 -0.69 15.83 -11.27
N PRO A 6 -0.61 14.66 -11.92
CA PRO A 6 0.68 14.08 -12.32
C PRO A 6 1.53 15.05 -13.15
N ALA A 7 0.94 15.78 -14.08
CA ALA A 7 1.64 16.79 -14.89
C ALA A 7 2.22 17.93 -14.03
N SER A 8 1.49 18.39 -13.00
CA SER A 8 2.00 19.41 -12.07
C SER A 8 3.19 18.90 -11.27
N VAL A 9 3.14 17.64 -10.81
CA VAL A 9 4.25 17.02 -10.06
C VAL A 9 5.46 16.80 -10.98
N ALA A 10 5.26 16.36 -12.22
CA ALA A 10 6.33 16.14 -13.19
C ALA A 10 7.01 17.45 -13.66
N ALA A 11 6.28 18.57 -13.63
CA ALA A 11 6.83 19.89 -13.91
C ALA A 11 7.49 20.55 -12.68
N SER A 12 7.41 19.91 -11.51
CA SER A 12 7.97 20.44 -10.26
C SER A 12 9.47 20.23 -10.22
N ASP A 13 10.18 21.19 -9.64
CA ASP A 13 11.60 21.04 -9.34
C ASP A 13 11.85 19.92 -8.30
N PRO A 14 12.77 18.96 -8.56
CA PRO A 14 13.10 17.89 -7.61
C PRO A 14 13.52 18.37 -6.22
N ASP A 15 14.17 19.53 -6.10
CA ASP A 15 14.55 20.09 -4.79
C ASP A 15 13.34 20.61 -4.03
N THR A 16 12.36 21.19 -4.73
CA THR A 16 11.05 21.52 -4.16
C THR A 16 10.32 20.29 -3.63
N LEU A 17 10.30 19.18 -4.40
CA LEU A 17 9.72 17.92 -3.95
C LEU A 17 10.46 17.39 -2.71
N ARG A 18 11.79 17.41 -2.72
CA ARG A 18 12.61 16.92 -1.61
C ARG A 18 12.39 17.72 -0.32
N ASN A 19 12.48 19.04 -0.41
CA ASN A 19 12.66 19.93 0.74
C ASN A 19 11.35 20.58 1.19
N THR A 20 10.53 21.06 0.25
CA THR A 20 9.28 21.77 0.57
C THR A 20 8.15 20.79 0.87
N THR A 21 8.02 19.72 0.08
CA THR A 21 6.98 18.69 0.32
C THR A 21 7.43 17.57 1.27
N LYS A 22 8.68 17.64 1.76
CA LYS A 22 9.29 16.69 2.71
C LYS A 22 9.27 15.23 2.24
N LEU A 23 9.30 15.00 0.93
CA LEU A 23 9.41 13.63 0.37
C LEU A 23 10.79 13.01 0.61
N GLY A 24 11.82 13.82 0.86
CA GLY A 24 13.18 13.35 1.14
C GLY A 24 13.70 12.44 0.02
N TYR A 25 14.18 11.25 0.38
CA TYR A 25 14.72 10.29 -0.59
C TYR A 25 13.66 9.74 -1.58
N ARG A 26 12.36 9.90 -1.29
CA ARG A 26 11.26 9.45 -2.17
C ARG A 26 10.93 10.43 -3.28
N ALA A 27 11.42 11.67 -3.20
CA ALA A 27 11.21 12.69 -4.22
C ALA A 27 11.49 12.19 -5.65
N PRO A 28 12.64 11.53 -5.95
CA PRO A 28 12.87 10.97 -7.29
C PRO A 28 11.86 9.90 -7.70
N TYR A 29 11.33 9.09 -6.78
CA TYR A 29 10.37 8.03 -7.11
C TYR A 29 9.00 8.62 -7.46
N VAL A 30 8.56 9.61 -6.68
CA VAL A 30 7.29 10.32 -6.92
C VAL A 30 7.37 11.11 -8.23
N HIS A 31 8.49 11.77 -8.50
CA HIS A 31 8.69 12.49 -9.76
C HIS A 31 8.70 11.53 -10.96
N GLU A 32 9.43 10.42 -10.88
CA GLU A 32 9.49 9.40 -11.94
C GLU A 32 8.11 8.80 -12.22
N LEU A 33 7.33 8.50 -11.17
CA LEU A 33 5.95 8.02 -11.29
C LEU A 33 5.04 9.07 -11.95
N ALA A 34 5.11 10.32 -11.50
CA ALA A 34 4.32 11.40 -12.05
C ALA A 34 4.61 11.65 -13.53
N ASP A 35 5.89 11.64 -13.92
CA ASP A 35 6.33 11.79 -15.30
C ASP A 35 5.86 10.61 -16.17
N ALA A 36 5.98 9.36 -15.69
CA ALA A 36 5.50 8.19 -16.41
C ALA A 36 3.98 8.23 -16.67
N VAL A 37 3.20 8.71 -15.69
CA VAL A 37 1.75 8.87 -15.83
C VAL A 37 1.41 10.04 -16.76
N ALA A 38 2.05 11.20 -16.58
CA ALA A 38 1.81 12.39 -17.39
C ALA A 38 2.16 12.15 -18.87
N ALA A 39 3.22 11.38 -19.15
CA ALA A 39 3.62 11.01 -20.50
C ALA A 39 2.86 9.80 -21.08
N GLY A 40 1.88 9.24 -20.36
CA GLY A 40 1.08 8.10 -20.81
C GLY A 40 1.82 6.76 -20.88
N ARG A 41 3.03 6.66 -20.31
CA ARG A 41 3.81 5.41 -20.24
C ARG A 41 3.28 4.46 -19.17
N LEU A 42 2.63 5.01 -18.14
CA LEU A 42 1.95 4.24 -17.10
C LEU A 42 0.50 4.70 -16.97
N ASP A 43 -0.42 3.80 -17.31
CA ASP A 43 -1.86 4.01 -17.13
C ASP A 43 -2.32 3.36 -15.82
N LEU A 44 -2.43 4.19 -14.77
CA LEU A 44 -2.88 3.74 -13.45
C LEU A 44 -4.39 3.46 -13.39
N GLU A 45 -5.19 4.02 -14.30
CA GLU A 45 -6.64 3.80 -14.31
C GLU A 45 -6.98 2.35 -14.68
N ARG A 46 -6.12 1.69 -15.46
CA ARG A 46 -6.21 0.24 -15.72
C ARG A 46 -6.18 -0.62 -14.46
N LEU A 47 -5.62 -0.15 -13.35
CA LEU A 47 -5.60 -0.92 -12.09
C LEU A 47 -7.00 -1.05 -11.47
N LYS A 48 -7.95 -0.20 -11.88
CA LYS A 48 -9.36 -0.23 -11.44
C LYS A 48 -10.23 -1.18 -12.27
N ASP A 49 -9.69 -1.79 -13.32
CA ASP A 49 -10.45 -2.72 -14.16
C ASP A 49 -10.93 -3.92 -13.33
N PRO A 50 -12.26 -4.14 -13.17
CA PRO A 50 -12.78 -5.24 -12.37
C PRO A 50 -12.46 -6.61 -12.97
N ALA A 51 -12.19 -6.71 -14.28
CA ALA A 51 -11.82 -7.96 -14.92
C ALA A 51 -10.36 -8.38 -14.64
N MET A 52 -9.52 -7.46 -14.14
CA MET A 52 -8.13 -7.77 -13.82
C MET A 52 -8.04 -8.55 -12.50
N PRO A 53 -7.38 -9.73 -12.46
CA PRO A 53 -7.19 -10.48 -11.22
C PRO A 53 -6.35 -9.70 -10.19
N THR A 54 -6.68 -9.82 -8.90
CA THR A 54 -5.97 -9.09 -7.82
C THR A 54 -4.46 -9.37 -7.83
N ALA A 55 -4.04 -10.61 -8.11
CA ALA A 55 -2.63 -10.98 -8.22
C ALA A 55 -1.88 -10.21 -9.33
N GLU A 56 -2.54 -9.95 -10.45
CA GLU A 56 -1.97 -9.18 -11.57
C GLU A 56 -1.91 -7.68 -11.23
N VAL A 57 -2.95 -7.12 -10.60
CA VAL A 57 -2.92 -5.75 -10.07
C VAL A 57 -1.76 -5.58 -9.09
N ARG A 58 -1.60 -6.53 -8.15
CA ARG A 58 -0.50 -6.54 -7.18
C ARG A 58 0.86 -6.58 -7.85
N LYS A 59 1.04 -7.42 -8.86
CA LYS A 59 2.29 -7.52 -9.63
C LYS A 59 2.64 -6.18 -10.29
N ARG A 60 1.67 -5.49 -10.87
CA ARG A 60 1.86 -4.17 -11.48
C ARG A 60 2.21 -3.10 -10.44
N LEU A 61 1.55 -3.12 -9.28
CA LEU A 61 1.87 -2.22 -8.17
C LEU A 61 3.30 -2.41 -7.68
N LEU A 62 3.73 -3.66 -7.50
CA LEU A 62 5.10 -4.00 -7.07
C LEU A 62 6.18 -3.63 -8.09
N ALA A 63 5.82 -3.47 -9.37
CA ALA A 63 6.74 -2.96 -10.38
C ALA A 63 6.97 -1.45 -10.29
N ILE A 64 6.16 -0.72 -9.52
CA ILE A 64 6.36 0.72 -9.28
C ILE A 64 7.47 0.89 -8.24
N LYS A 65 8.52 1.62 -8.63
CA LYS A 65 9.65 1.92 -7.76
C LYS A 65 9.22 2.59 -6.46
N GLY A 66 9.65 2.03 -5.33
CA GLY A 66 9.28 2.49 -3.99
C GLY A 66 7.99 1.87 -3.44
N VAL A 67 7.26 1.07 -4.22
CA VAL A 67 6.10 0.31 -3.75
C VAL A 67 6.52 -1.10 -3.34
N GLY A 68 6.72 -1.31 -2.05
CA GLY A 68 6.96 -2.64 -1.45
C GLY A 68 5.68 -3.40 -1.14
N GLY A 69 5.80 -4.63 -0.60
CA GLY A 69 4.67 -5.50 -0.27
C GLY A 69 3.59 -4.84 0.59
N TYR A 70 4.00 -4.12 1.63
CA TYR A 70 3.10 -3.34 2.50
C TYR A 70 2.32 -2.27 1.74
N ALA A 71 3.01 -1.46 0.92
CA ALA A 71 2.39 -0.39 0.16
C ALA A 71 1.46 -0.93 -0.93
N ALA A 72 1.86 -2.03 -1.60
CA ALA A 72 1.03 -2.70 -2.59
C ALA A 72 -0.26 -3.23 -1.97
N ALA A 73 -0.20 -3.88 -0.80
CA ALA A 73 -1.39 -4.35 -0.10
C ALA A 73 -2.32 -3.20 0.30
N ASN A 74 -1.79 -2.09 0.83
CA ASN A 74 -2.59 -0.88 1.09
C ASN A 74 -3.29 -0.33 -0.15
N LEU A 75 -2.56 -0.23 -1.28
CA LEU A 75 -3.12 0.25 -2.53
C LEU A 75 -4.22 -0.68 -3.07
N LEU A 76 -4.07 -2.01 -2.90
CA LEU A 76 -5.12 -2.96 -3.24
C LEU A 76 -6.39 -2.72 -2.40
N MET A 77 -6.25 -2.51 -1.10
CA MET A 77 -7.39 -2.21 -0.24
C MET A 77 -8.11 -0.92 -0.67
N ILE A 78 -7.37 0.13 -1.03
CA ILE A 78 -7.93 1.39 -1.58
C ILE A 78 -8.67 1.13 -2.91
N LEU A 79 -8.19 0.18 -3.71
CA LEU A 79 -8.83 -0.27 -4.96
C LEU A 79 -10.00 -1.24 -4.74
N GLY A 80 -10.39 -1.52 -3.49
CA GLY A 80 -11.48 -2.44 -3.16
C GLY A 80 -11.13 -3.92 -3.26
N ARG A 81 -9.84 -4.27 -3.18
CA ARG A 81 -9.31 -5.63 -3.31
C ARG A 81 -8.67 -6.05 -1.99
N TYR A 82 -9.25 -7.04 -1.32
CA TYR A 82 -8.98 -7.32 0.10
C TYR A 82 -8.19 -8.62 0.34
N ASP A 83 -7.74 -9.28 -0.72
CA ASP A 83 -7.03 -10.56 -0.66
C ASP A 83 -5.64 -10.49 0.02
N PHE A 84 -5.16 -9.28 0.36
CA PHE A 84 -3.83 -9.06 0.92
C PHE A 84 -3.88 -8.14 2.14
N ILE A 85 -3.03 -8.46 3.12
CA ILE A 85 -2.91 -7.70 4.35
C ILE A 85 -1.66 -6.81 4.26
N PRO A 86 -1.74 -5.52 4.60
CA PRO A 86 -0.58 -4.65 4.67
C PRO A 86 0.21 -4.92 5.97
N ILE A 87 1.02 -5.98 5.96
CA ILE A 87 1.79 -6.39 7.12
C ILE A 87 2.99 -5.48 7.33
N ASP A 88 3.06 -4.84 8.50
CA ASP A 88 4.22 -4.12 9.00
C ASP A 88 4.57 -4.57 10.43
N SER A 89 5.55 -3.91 11.05
CA SER A 89 5.97 -4.22 12.43
C SER A 89 4.87 -4.02 13.46
N TRP A 90 3.97 -3.07 13.22
CA TRP A 90 2.88 -2.80 14.14
C TRP A 90 1.80 -3.89 14.03
N ALA A 91 1.43 -4.30 12.81
CA ALA A 91 0.57 -5.45 12.56
C ALA A 91 1.07 -6.71 13.28
N MET A 92 2.37 -6.99 13.16
CA MET A 92 3.01 -8.12 13.86
C MET A 92 2.90 -7.98 15.37
N ASN A 93 3.17 -6.79 15.92
CA ASN A 93 3.04 -6.57 17.36
C ASN A 93 1.60 -6.77 17.86
N GLN A 94 0.60 -6.25 17.15
CA GLN A 94 -0.81 -6.37 17.54
C GLN A 94 -1.28 -7.83 17.50
N VAL A 95 -0.95 -8.56 16.42
CA VAL A 95 -1.23 -10.01 16.32
C VAL A 95 -0.53 -10.79 17.42
N SER A 96 0.72 -10.44 17.74
CA SER A 96 1.48 -11.05 18.81
C SER A 96 0.75 -10.94 20.16
N GLN A 97 0.28 -9.74 20.51
CA GLN A 97 -0.44 -9.53 21.78
C GLN A 97 -1.79 -10.25 21.81
N GLU A 98 -2.58 -10.14 20.74
CA GLU A 98 -3.96 -10.66 20.72
C GLU A 98 -4.01 -12.20 20.68
N TRP A 99 -3.22 -12.83 19.80
CA TRP A 99 -3.39 -14.25 19.48
C TRP A 99 -2.20 -15.14 19.85
N TYR A 100 -1.08 -14.55 20.25
CA TYR A 100 0.15 -15.29 20.56
C TYR A 100 0.72 -14.96 21.95
N GLY A 101 -0.05 -14.29 22.81
CA GLY A 101 0.35 -14.00 24.20
C GLY A 101 1.66 -13.21 24.32
N GLY A 102 1.92 -12.31 23.37
CA GLY A 102 3.10 -11.46 23.32
C GLY A 102 4.37 -12.15 22.79
N GLN A 103 4.28 -13.37 22.27
CA GLN A 103 5.43 -14.03 21.62
C GLN A 103 5.74 -13.39 20.26
N PRO A 104 7.02 -13.28 19.85
CA PRO A 104 7.37 -12.74 18.54
C PRO A 104 6.67 -13.50 17.40
N VAL A 105 6.03 -12.75 16.51
CA VAL A 105 5.36 -13.28 15.32
C VAL A 105 5.95 -12.65 14.07
N GLY A 106 5.90 -13.38 12.95
CA GLY A 106 6.30 -12.90 11.64
C GLY A 106 5.11 -12.69 10.71
N PRO A 107 5.37 -12.35 9.43
CA PRO A 107 4.32 -12.13 8.45
C PRO A 107 3.43 -13.35 8.22
N LYS A 108 3.97 -14.56 8.34
CA LYS A 108 3.20 -15.80 8.15
C LYS A 108 2.15 -15.99 9.23
N GLU A 109 2.49 -15.70 10.47
CA GLU A 109 1.57 -15.78 11.61
C GLU A 109 0.47 -14.73 11.49
N VAL A 110 0.82 -13.52 11.02
CA VAL A 110 -0.19 -12.50 10.70
C VAL A 110 -1.11 -13.00 9.58
N GLU A 111 -0.60 -13.56 8.49
CA GLU A 111 -1.46 -14.11 7.43
C GLU A 111 -2.38 -15.23 7.94
N ALA A 112 -1.83 -16.17 8.72
CA ALA A 112 -2.58 -17.30 9.28
C ALA A 112 -3.70 -16.83 10.23
N ALA A 113 -3.45 -15.80 11.04
CA ALA A 113 -4.45 -15.26 11.96
C ALA A 113 -5.72 -14.76 11.25
N PHE A 114 -5.57 -14.30 10.00
CA PHE A 114 -6.69 -13.81 9.19
C PHE A 114 -7.14 -14.74 8.05
N GLU A 115 -6.54 -15.93 7.93
CA GLU A 115 -6.80 -16.84 6.81
C GLU A 115 -8.27 -17.30 6.72
N ARG A 116 -8.95 -17.42 7.87
CA ARG A 116 -10.37 -17.83 7.94
C ARG A 116 -11.35 -16.92 7.21
N TRP A 117 -10.93 -15.71 6.86
CA TRP A 117 -11.75 -14.74 6.12
C TRP A 117 -11.43 -14.69 4.62
N GLU A 118 -10.53 -15.55 4.14
CA GLU A 118 -10.23 -15.75 2.71
C GLU A 118 -9.94 -14.43 1.97
N GLU A 119 -10.72 -14.11 0.92
CA GLU A 119 -10.58 -12.88 0.12
C GLU A 119 -10.87 -11.60 0.91
N TRP A 120 -11.57 -11.70 2.05
CA TRP A 120 -11.96 -10.57 2.89
C TRP A 120 -10.98 -10.28 4.02
N LYS A 121 -9.89 -11.05 4.13
CA LYS A 121 -8.92 -10.94 5.23
C LYS A 121 -8.31 -9.55 5.39
N GLY A 122 -8.03 -8.85 4.29
CA GLY A 122 -7.53 -7.47 4.30
C GLY A 122 -8.58 -6.47 4.79
N LEU A 123 -9.87 -6.70 4.47
CA LEU A 123 -10.95 -5.84 4.95
C LEU A 123 -11.17 -6.02 6.46
N VAL A 124 -11.17 -7.28 6.92
CA VAL A 124 -11.27 -7.59 8.34
C VAL A 124 -10.08 -7.01 9.10
N TYR A 125 -8.86 -7.16 8.58
CA TYR A 125 -7.68 -6.51 9.14
C TYR A 125 -7.87 -4.98 9.22
N TRP A 126 -8.39 -4.34 8.16
CA TRP A 126 -8.55 -2.89 8.14
C TRP A 126 -9.53 -2.38 9.20
N TRP A 127 -10.62 -3.10 9.44
CA TRP A 127 -11.62 -2.75 10.46
C TRP A 127 -11.39 -3.42 11.82
N TRP A 128 -10.34 -4.21 11.96
CA TRP A 128 -10.03 -4.82 13.26
C TRP A 128 -9.85 -3.70 14.28
N ASP A 129 -10.59 -3.76 15.39
CA ASP A 129 -10.42 -2.77 16.44
C ASP A 129 -9.07 -3.02 17.11
N TRP A 130 -8.20 -2.03 16.99
CA TRP A 130 -6.81 -2.12 17.43
C TRP A 130 -6.62 -1.62 18.86
N ASP A 131 -7.70 -1.15 19.50
CA ASP A 131 -7.61 -0.54 20.82
C ASP A 131 -7.49 -1.61 21.90
N GLN A 132 -6.48 -1.47 22.76
CA GLN A 132 -6.31 -2.30 23.96
C GLN A 132 -6.99 -1.66 25.17
N SER A 133 -8.20 -1.15 25.01
CA SER A 133 -9.03 -0.69 26.13
C SER A 133 -9.91 -1.83 26.65
N GLY A 134 -9.25 -2.79 27.31
CA GLY A 134 -9.84 -3.68 28.31
C GLY A 134 -9.39 -3.28 29.70
#